data_AF-A0AAF0YT59-F1
#
_entry.id   AF-A0AAF0YT59-F1
#
_cell.length_a   1.000
_cell.length_b   1.000
_cell.length_c   1.000
_cell.angle_alpha   90.00
_cell.angle_beta   90.00
_cell.angle_gamma   90.00
#
_symmetry.space_group_name_H-M   'P 1'
#
loop_
_entity.id
_entity.type
_entity.pdbx_description
1 polymer ?
#
loop_
_entity_poly.entity_id
_entity_poly.type
_entity_poly.pdbx_seq_one_letter_code
_entity_poly.pdbx_strand_id
1 'polypeptide(L)'
;MRKDNDVSGLRMLFPVLALIGTCSLAGCSTSGLAAEDEPYLFDTSDPSFHLATPCEDITEERLEELGLTHLDEGGEIYRKQGLESCAFWTEDGAAIVVNAAAYKLARVAESRVPLPYEPSSEKQPALAFSPEGNEACVIGAETQRGTVEVNYSSSNSYEVEPVDECPQAEKYFDLLIGEKLSEYRSH
;
A
#
# COMPACT_ATOMS: atom_id res chain seq x y z
N MET A 1 -22.80 -65.73 -56.37
CA MET A 1 -23.46 -64.44 -56.66
C MET A 1 -22.55 -63.33 -56.16
N ARG A 2 -22.34 -62.34 -57.02
CA ARG A 2 -21.43 -61.20 -56.90
C ARG A 2 -22.03 -60.17 -55.93
N LYS A 3 -21.25 -59.65 -54.97
CA LYS A 3 -21.08 -58.19 -54.84
C LYS A 3 -19.88 -57.84 -53.95
N ASP A 4 -19.06 -57.01 -54.56
CA ASP A 4 -17.81 -56.42 -54.12
C ASP A 4 -17.98 -55.34 -53.03
N ASN A 5 -16.80 -54.87 -52.57
CA ASN A 5 -16.48 -53.56 -51.97
C ASN A 5 -16.57 -53.49 -50.43
N ASP A 6 -15.63 -52.90 -49.69
CA ASP A 6 -14.40 -52.18 -50.02
C ASP A 6 -13.47 -52.14 -48.79
N VAL A 7 -12.24 -51.75 -49.06
CA VAL A 7 -11.04 -51.70 -48.25
C VAL A 7 -10.95 -50.42 -47.42
N SER A 8 -10.12 -50.50 -46.36
CA SER A 8 -9.39 -49.42 -45.70
C SER A 8 -10.08 -48.52 -44.68
N GLY A 9 -9.44 -48.40 -43.51
CA GLY A 9 -9.53 -47.18 -42.72
C GLY A 9 -9.36 -47.32 -41.22
N LEU A 10 -8.20 -47.81 -40.78
CA LEU A 10 -7.72 -47.68 -39.40
C LEU A 10 -7.76 -46.21 -38.95
N ARG A 11 -8.65 -45.85 -37.99
CA ARG A 11 -8.40 -44.80 -36.98
C ARG A 11 -9.17 -45.11 -35.70
N MET A 12 -8.44 -45.55 -34.67
CA MET A 12 -8.84 -45.45 -33.27
C MET A 12 -9.14 -43.98 -32.94
N LEU A 13 -10.29 -43.68 -32.35
CA LEU A 13 -10.50 -42.48 -31.56
C LEU A 13 -11.42 -42.82 -30.39
N PHE A 14 -10.82 -42.92 -29.21
CA PHE A 14 -11.48 -42.83 -27.91
C PHE A 14 -12.23 -41.49 -27.82
N PRO A 15 -13.52 -41.44 -27.45
CA PRO A 15 -14.04 -40.26 -26.79
C PRO A 15 -13.59 -40.32 -25.32
N VAL A 16 -12.40 -39.80 -25.06
CA VAL A 16 -12.02 -39.36 -23.71
C VAL A 16 -13.01 -38.26 -23.34
N LEU A 17 -13.61 -38.40 -22.15
CA LEU A 17 -14.56 -37.47 -21.55
C LEU A 17 -14.14 -36.02 -21.81
N ALA A 18 -14.96 -35.31 -22.58
CA ALA A 18 -14.94 -33.86 -22.58
C ALA A 18 -15.53 -33.41 -21.22
N LEU A 19 -14.68 -33.28 -20.21
CA LEU A 19 -14.91 -32.35 -19.09
C LEU A 19 -14.79 -30.94 -19.66
N ILE A 20 -15.81 -30.53 -20.42
CA ILE A 20 -16.04 -29.13 -20.73
C ILE A 20 -16.43 -28.52 -19.40
N GLY A 21 -15.48 -27.86 -18.75
CA GLY A 21 -15.73 -27.06 -17.56
C GLY A 21 -16.84 -26.06 -17.89
N THR A 22 -18.03 -26.33 -17.38
CA THR A 22 -19.16 -25.43 -17.42
C THR A 22 -18.87 -24.26 -16.49
N CYS A 23 -18.23 -23.21 -17.01
CA CYS A 23 -18.33 -21.88 -16.45
C CYS A 23 -19.79 -21.45 -16.58
N SER A 24 -20.58 -21.80 -15.57
CA SER A 24 -21.95 -21.35 -15.43
C SER A 24 -21.91 -19.86 -15.09
N LEU A 25 -22.86 -19.11 -15.65
CA LEU A 25 -23.14 -17.69 -15.40
C LEU A 25 -23.42 -17.42 -13.91
N ALA A 26 -22.37 -17.42 -13.07
CA ALA A 26 -22.30 -16.88 -11.71
C ALA A 26 -20.88 -17.11 -11.16
N GLY A 27 -19.98 -16.15 -11.41
CA GLY A 27 -18.75 -15.99 -10.61
C GLY A 27 -17.63 -16.99 -10.88
N CYS A 28 -17.01 -16.93 -12.06
CA CYS A 28 -15.56 -17.04 -12.08
C CYS A 28 -15.05 -15.71 -11.51
N SER A 29 -14.83 -15.64 -10.20
CA SER A 29 -14.10 -14.51 -9.62
C SER A 29 -12.74 -14.52 -10.30
N THR A 30 -12.50 -13.55 -11.19
CA THR A 30 -11.15 -13.25 -11.66
C THR A 30 -10.39 -12.82 -10.41
N SER A 31 -9.61 -13.72 -9.82
CA SER A 31 -8.64 -13.38 -8.79
C SER A 31 -7.65 -12.42 -9.44
N GLY A 32 -7.79 -11.14 -9.15
CA GLY A 32 -6.99 -10.08 -9.75
C GLY A 32 -7.67 -8.72 -9.66
N LEU A 33 -6.85 -7.68 -9.71
CA LEU A 33 -7.28 -6.30 -9.74
C LEU A 33 -7.98 -5.96 -11.09
N ALA A 34 -8.96 -5.06 -11.07
CA ALA A 34 -9.56 -4.56 -12.31
C ALA A 34 -8.55 -3.70 -13.09
N ALA A 35 -8.62 -3.71 -14.42
CA ALA A 35 -7.64 -3.01 -15.25
C ALA A 35 -7.63 -1.48 -15.00
N GLU A 36 -8.79 -0.91 -14.68
CA GLU A 36 -8.92 0.50 -14.29
C GLU A 36 -8.24 0.85 -12.96
N ASP A 37 -8.04 -0.14 -12.08
CA ASP A 37 -7.46 0.05 -10.75
C ASP A 37 -5.94 -0.20 -10.75
N GLU A 38 -5.40 -0.92 -11.74
CA GLU A 38 -3.96 -1.22 -11.86
C GLU A 38 -3.03 -0.01 -11.73
N PRO A 39 -3.34 1.19 -12.24
CA PRO A 39 -2.46 2.35 -12.08
C PRO A 39 -2.41 2.89 -10.65
N TYR A 40 -3.38 2.54 -9.80
CA TYR A 40 -3.67 3.21 -8.54
C TYR A 40 -3.54 2.30 -7.32
N LEU A 41 -3.80 1.00 -7.48
CA LEU A 41 -3.85 0.04 -6.39
C LEU A 41 -2.84 -1.09 -6.62
N PHE A 42 -2.49 -1.76 -5.51
CA PHE A 42 -1.78 -3.03 -5.56
C PHE A 42 -2.79 -4.18 -5.44
N ASP A 43 -2.51 -5.29 -6.12
CA ASP A 43 -3.38 -6.47 -6.08
C ASP A 43 -3.22 -7.19 -4.73
N THR A 44 -4.10 -6.86 -3.78
CA THR A 44 -4.12 -7.50 -2.45
C THR A 44 -4.67 -8.93 -2.48
N SER A 45 -5.13 -9.42 -3.63
CA SER A 45 -5.59 -10.80 -3.81
C SER A 45 -4.45 -11.75 -4.23
N ASP A 46 -3.29 -11.21 -4.64
CA ASP A 46 -2.08 -11.98 -4.88
C ASP A 46 -1.61 -12.65 -3.57
N PRO A 47 -1.46 -13.99 -3.52
CA PRO A 47 -1.03 -14.69 -2.31
C PRO A 47 0.41 -14.36 -1.88
N SER A 48 1.22 -13.74 -2.76
CA SER A 48 2.54 -13.22 -2.43
C SER A 48 2.51 -11.77 -1.91
N PHE A 49 1.33 -11.15 -1.84
CA PHE A 49 1.18 -9.80 -1.35
C PHE A 49 1.47 -9.71 0.16
N HIS A 50 2.49 -8.92 0.49
CA HIS A 50 2.80 -8.52 1.86
C HIS A 50 2.93 -7.00 1.90
N LEU A 51 2.07 -6.36 2.69
CA LEU A 51 2.17 -4.93 2.96
C LEU A 51 3.32 -4.70 3.95
N ALA A 52 4.05 -3.60 3.79
CA ALA A 52 5.01 -3.17 4.80
C ALA A 52 4.34 -3.03 6.18
N THR A 53 5.06 -3.35 7.24
CA THR A 53 4.53 -3.33 8.61
C THR A 53 5.29 -2.37 9.53
N PRO A 54 5.35 -1.05 9.20
CA PRO A 54 6.17 -0.10 9.94
C PRO A 54 5.78 -0.02 11.42
N CYS A 55 4.54 -0.29 11.79
CA CYS A 55 4.11 -0.26 13.18
C CYS A 55 4.65 -1.43 14.01
N GLU A 56 5.06 -2.54 13.37
CA GLU A 56 5.78 -3.63 14.04
C GLU A 56 7.29 -3.39 14.08
N ASP A 57 7.82 -2.69 13.09
CA ASP A 57 9.25 -2.36 13.00
C ASP A 57 9.66 -1.22 13.96
N ILE A 58 8.74 -0.31 14.30
CA ILE A 58 8.98 0.77 15.27
C ILE A 58 8.98 0.18 16.69
N THR A 59 10.13 0.19 17.35
CA THR A 59 10.29 -0.39 18.69
C THR A 59 9.96 0.61 19.81
N GLU A 60 9.58 0.10 20.98
CA GLU A 60 9.40 0.94 22.18
C GLU A 60 10.68 1.69 22.59
N GLU A 61 11.86 1.06 22.43
CA GLU A 61 13.16 1.73 22.63
C GLU A 61 13.31 2.94 21.71
N ARG A 62 12.92 2.80 20.44
CA ARG A 62 12.96 3.89 19.47
C ARG A 62 11.99 5.01 19.83
N LEU A 63 10.80 4.68 20.32
CA LEU A 63 9.83 5.68 20.78
C LEU A 63 10.36 6.45 21.99
N GLU A 64 10.93 5.75 22.98
CA GLU A 64 11.53 6.37 24.18
C GLU A 64 12.70 7.29 23.81
N GLU A 65 13.60 6.86 22.93
CA GLU A 65 14.71 7.67 22.42
C GLU A 65 14.26 8.99 21.78
N LEU A 66 13.12 8.95 21.10
CA LEU A 66 12.56 10.09 20.35
C LEU A 66 11.59 10.94 21.18
N GLY A 67 11.33 10.56 22.45
CA GLY A 67 10.33 11.23 23.28
C GLY A 67 8.91 11.10 22.73
N LEU A 68 8.62 9.98 22.06
CA LEU A 68 7.32 9.68 21.48
C LEU A 68 6.51 8.78 22.41
N THR A 69 5.21 9.05 22.49
CA THR A 69 4.25 8.23 23.24
C THR A 69 3.11 7.82 22.33
N HIS A 70 2.54 6.63 22.50
CA HIS A 70 1.38 6.22 21.71
C HIS A 70 0.20 7.17 21.91
N LEU A 71 -0.52 7.48 20.84
CA LEU A 71 -1.62 8.45 20.85
C LEU A 71 -2.80 8.01 21.74
N ASP A 72 -2.94 6.69 21.98
CA ASP A 72 -3.85 6.10 22.97
C ASP A 72 -3.09 5.17 23.93
N GLU A 73 -3.42 5.23 25.23
CA GLU A 73 -3.00 4.24 26.25
C GLU A 73 -3.64 2.87 25.94
N GLY A 74 -3.14 2.17 24.92
CA GLY A 74 -3.75 0.97 24.36
C GLY A 74 -3.42 0.70 22.89
N GLY A 75 -2.83 1.69 22.19
CA GLY A 75 -2.07 1.52 20.94
C GLY A 75 -2.65 0.51 19.94
N GLU A 76 -3.94 0.61 19.59
CA GLU A 76 -4.50 -0.31 18.60
C GLU A 76 -3.89 0.02 17.23
N ILE A 77 -2.97 -0.84 16.78
CA ILE A 77 -2.54 -0.85 15.38
C ILE A 77 -3.78 -1.14 14.55
N TYR A 78 -4.26 -0.14 13.82
CA TYR A 78 -5.43 -0.33 12.99
C TYR A 78 -5.03 -1.11 11.74
N ARG A 79 -5.40 -2.39 11.73
CA ARG A 79 -5.18 -3.29 10.61
C ARG A 79 -6.48 -3.55 9.89
N LYS A 80 -6.55 -3.09 8.64
CA LYS A 80 -7.53 -3.55 7.67
C LYS A 80 -6.79 -4.12 6.47
N GLN A 81 -7.47 -4.94 5.67
CA GLN A 81 -6.86 -5.46 4.46
C GLN A 81 -6.38 -4.28 3.59
N GLY A 82 -5.07 -4.19 3.39
CA GLY A 82 -4.44 -3.09 2.65
C GLY A 82 -4.19 -1.79 3.45
N LEU A 83 -4.25 -1.82 4.78
CA LEU A 83 -3.87 -0.69 5.63
C LEU A 83 -3.33 -1.16 6.99
N GLU A 84 -2.18 -0.65 7.38
CA GLU A 84 -1.65 -0.65 8.74
C GLU A 84 -1.41 0.79 9.19
N SER A 85 -1.78 1.12 10.43
CA SER A 85 -1.64 2.47 10.99
C SER A 85 -1.34 2.46 12.49
N CYS A 86 -0.46 3.35 12.92
CA CYS A 86 -0.14 3.66 14.32
C CYS A 86 0.10 5.16 14.47
N ALA A 87 -0.12 5.68 15.67
CA ALA A 87 -0.04 7.11 15.93
C ALA A 87 0.65 7.41 17.25
N PHE A 88 1.37 8.55 17.28
CA PHE A 88 2.20 8.96 18.38
C PHE A 88 2.03 10.44 18.70
N TRP A 89 2.12 10.79 19.98
CA TRP A 89 2.32 12.16 20.46
C TRP A 89 3.81 12.44 20.66
N THR A 90 4.23 13.61 20.23
CA THR A 90 5.49 14.23 20.66
C THR A 90 5.32 14.92 22.02
N GLU A 91 6.44 15.22 22.70
CA GLU A 91 6.41 15.95 23.98
C GLU A 91 5.78 17.35 23.90
N ASP A 92 5.85 18.00 22.73
CA ASP A 92 5.24 19.31 22.47
C ASP A 92 3.77 19.22 21.99
N GLY A 93 3.20 18.02 21.97
CA GLY A 93 1.79 17.78 21.68
C GLY A 93 1.44 17.76 20.19
N ALA A 94 2.43 17.60 19.31
CA ALA A 94 2.19 17.31 17.89
C ALA A 94 1.84 15.83 17.69
N ALA A 95 0.98 15.55 16.71
CA ALA A 95 0.60 14.22 16.31
C ALA A 95 1.46 13.73 15.14
N ILE A 96 1.89 12.48 15.23
CA ILE A 96 2.55 11.75 14.15
C ILE A 96 1.68 10.54 13.84
N VAL A 97 1.34 10.33 12.57
CA VAL A 97 0.66 9.10 12.13
C VAL A 97 1.53 8.41 11.11
N VAL A 98 1.86 7.15 11.38
CA VAL A 98 2.61 6.27 10.50
C VAL A 98 1.64 5.30 9.85
N ASN A 99 1.66 5.22 8.51
CA ASN A 99 0.82 4.31 7.75
C ASN A 99 1.63 3.46 6.78
N ALA A 100 1.13 2.25 6.52
CA ALA A 100 1.39 1.52 5.28
C ALA A 100 0.06 1.20 4.62
N ALA A 101 -0.07 1.45 3.32
CA ALA A 101 -1.33 1.25 2.60
C ALA A 101 -1.12 0.66 1.20
N ALA A 102 -2.06 -0.17 0.74
CA ALA A 102 -2.02 -0.87 -0.53
C ALA A 102 -2.48 0.00 -1.73
N TYR A 103 -2.00 1.23 -1.80
CA TYR A 103 -2.18 2.10 -2.97
C TYR A 103 -0.84 2.63 -3.47
N LYS A 104 -0.84 3.06 -4.73
CA LYS A 104 0.28 3.71 -5.41
C LYS A 104 0.23 5.22 -5.20
N LEU A 105 1.36 5.90 -5.30
CA LEU A 105 1.42 7.36 -5.21
C LEU A 105 0.60 8.06 -6.30
N ALA A 106 0.38 7.40 -7.44
CA ALA A 106 -0.54 7.90 -8.48
C ALA A 106 -1.96 8.11 -7.93
N ARG A 107 -2.44 7.24 -7.02
CA ARG A 107 -3.75 7.41 -6.37
C ARG A 107 -3.77 8.62 -5.45
N VAL A 108 -2.68 8.86 -4.74
CA VAL A 108 -2.52 10.03 -3.86
C VAL A 108 -2.56 11.31 -4.69
N ALA A 109 -1.80 11.36 -5.78
CA ALA A 109 -1.75 12.52 -6.67
C ALA A 109 -3.13 12.90 -7.27
N GLU A 110 -4.05 11.95 -7.42
CA GLU A 110 -5.41 12.22 -7.90
C GLU A 110 -6.41 12.60 -6.82
N SER A 111 -6.24 12.08 -5.61
CA SER A 111 -7.27 12.15 -4.56
C SER A 111 -6.93 13.06 -3.40
N ARG A 112 -5.66 13.50 -3.30
CA ARG A 112 -5.12 14.36 -2.24
C ARG A 112 -4.58 15.66 -2.81
N VAL A 113 -4.16 16.58 -1.94
CA VAL A 113 -3.61 17.88 -2.32
C VAL A 113 -2.08 17.80 -2.30
N PRO A 114 -1.40 17.76 -3.46
CA PRO A 114 0.07 17.79 -3.49
C PRO A 114 0.59 19.10 -2.92
N LEU A 115 1.63 19.02 -2.10
CA LEU A 115 2.28 20.20 -1.53
C LEU A 115 3.52 20.55 -2.37
N PRO A 116 3.88 21.84 -2.48
CA PRO A 116 5.09 22.28 -3.18
C PRO A 116 6.35 22.03 -2.34
N TYR A 117 6.53 20.79 -1.89
CA TYR A 117 7.67 20.30 -1.13
C TYR A 117 8.22 19.07 -1.84
N GLU A 118 9.54 19.02 -2.04
CA GLU A 118 10.20 17.91 -2.72
C GLU A 118 10.88 17.03 -1.66
N PRO A 119 10.38 15.81 -1.40
CA PRO A 119 11.06 14.87 -0.50
C PRO A 119 12.45 14.51 -1.02
N SER A 120 13.36 14.15 -0.11
CA SER A 120 14.74 13.82 -0.45
C SER A 120 14.83 12.75 -1.54
N SER A 121 15.84 12.88 -2.41
CA SER A 121 16.02 11.99 -3.56
C SER A 121 16.18 10.51 -3.19
N GLU A 122 16.68 10.23 -1.99
CA GLU A 122 16.87 8.88 -1.45
C GLU A 122 15.53 8.16 -1.21
N LYS A 123 14.44 8.92 -1.00
CA LYS A 123 13.09 8.40 -0.80
C LYS A 123 12.34 8.17 -2.10
N GLN A 124 12.87 8.57 -3.25
CA GLN A 124 12.11 8.47 -4.51
C GLN A 124 11.84 7.00 -4.91
N PRO A 125 10.64 6.67 -5.43
CA PRO A 125 9.49 7.56 -5.68
C PRO A 125 8.78 7.99 -4.39
N ALA A 126 8.62 9.30 -4.19
CA ALA A 126 8.00 9.90 -3.02
C ALA A 126 7.23 11.19 -3.36
N LEU A 127 6.23 11.50 -2.53
CA LEU A 127 5.36 12.67 -2.67
C LEU A 127 5.07 13.29 -1.30
N ALA A 128 5.10 14.63 -1.24
CA ALA A 128 4.55 15.39 -0.13
C ALA A 128 3.13 15.85 -0.46
N PHE A 129 2.18 15.63 0.44
CA PHE A 129 0.78 15.99 0.23
C PHE A 129 0.07 16.30 1.55
N SER A 130 -1.05 17.00 1.47
CA SER A 130 -2.00 17.15 2.57
C SER A 130 -3.27 16.35 2.26
N PRO A 131 -3.87 15.66 3.26
CA PRO A 131 -5.09 14.88 3.05
C PRO A 131 -6.28 15.70 2.53
N GLU A 132 -6.41 16.93 3.01
CA GLU A 132 -7.52 17.86 2.71
C GLU A 132 -7.04 19.25 2.23
N GLY A 133 -5.73 19.53 2.27
CA GLY A 133 -5.13 20.77 1.78
C GLY A 133 -5.02 21.90 2.79
N ASN A 134 -5.55 21.71 4.00
CA ASN A 134 -5.60 22.74 5.05
C ASN A 134 -4.96 22.32 6.37
N GLU A 135 -4.58 21.05 6.52
CA GLU A 135 -4.01 20.48 7.75
C GLU A 135 -2.95 19.45 7.39
N ALA A 136 -1.88 19.39 8.20
CA ALA A 136 -0.85 18.37 8.17
C ALA A 136 -0.03 18.28 6.88
N CYS A 137 1.25 17.93 7.01
CA CYS A 137 2.00 17.36 5.89
C CYS A 137 2.11 15.85 6.02
N VAL A 138 1.94 15.16 4.89
CA VAL A 138 2.24 13.74 4.74
C VAL A 138 3.38 13.58 3.76
N ILE A 139 4.41 12.82 4.16
CA ILE A 139 5.44 12.30 3.26
C ILE A 139 5.12 10.85 2.99
N GLY A 140 4.80 10.52 1.73
CA GLY A 140 4.58 9.15 1.27
C GLY A 140 5.70 8.69 0.34
N ALA A 141 6.14 7.44 0.48
CA ALA A 141 7.08 6.80 -0.41
C ALA A 141 6.54 5.45 -0.89
N GLU A 142 6.60 5.21 -2.20
CA GLU A 142 6.13 3.94 -2.76
C GLU A 142 7.13 2.82 -2.46
N THR A 143 6.59 1.66 -2.15
CA THR A 143 7.29 0.38 -1.95
C THR A 143 6.89 -0.58 -3.07
N GLN A 144 7.39 -1.81 -3.06
CA GLN A 144 7.04 -2.78 -4.11
C GLN A 144 5.55 -3.20 -4.07
N ARG A 145 4.91 -3.08 -2.90
CA ARG A 145 3.56 -3.60 -2.64
C ARG A 145 2.65 -2.63 -1.88
N GLY A 146 3.01 -1.35 -1.82
CA GLY A 146 2.22 -0.34 -1.13
C GLY A 146 2.88 1.02 -1.14
N THR A 147 2.38 1.91 -0.29
CA THR A 147 2.99 3.18 0.06
C THR A 147 3.13 3.23 1.57
N VAL A 148 4.30 3.61 2.06
CA VAL A 148 4.54 3.93 3.48
C VAL A 148 4.52 5.44 3.65
N GLU A 149 3.95 5.92 4.74
CA GLU A 149 3.69 7.33 4.94
C GLU A 149 3.89 7.77 6.38
N VAL A 150 4.34 9.01 6.54
CA VAL A 150 4.33 9.72 7.82
C VAL A 150 3.59 11.04 7.67
N ASN A 151 2.52 11.18 8.43
CA ASN A 151 1.83 12.43 8.67
C ASN A 151 2.42 13.11 9.90
N TYR A 152 2.63 14.42 9.84
CA TYR A 152 2.90 15.26 11.00
C TYR A 152 1.90 16.40 11.04
N SER A 153 1.33 16.63 12.21
CA SER A 153 0.42 17.73 12.50
C SER A 153 0.78 18.35 13.85
N SER A 154 1.17 19.62 13.84
CA SER A 154 1.44 20.37 15.06
C SER A 154 0.15 20.61 15.86
N SER A 155 0.29 20.93 17.16
CA SER A 155 -0.86 21.25 18.02
C SER A 155 -1.62 22.51 17.58
N ASN A 156 -1.00 23.35 16.76
CA ASN A 156 -1.56 24.54 16.14
C ASN A 156 -1.69 24.41 14.61
N SER A 157 -1.85 23.20 14.07
CA SER A 157 -1.89 22.91 12.64
C SER A 157 -2.92 23.72 11.83
N TYR A 158 -3.99 24.20 12.46
CA TYR A 158 -4.96 25.11 11.83
C TYR A 158 -4.42 26.54 11.58
N GLU A 159 -3.30 26.90 12.18
CA GLU A 159 -2.64 28.21 12.08
C GLU A 159 -1.36 28.16 11.23
N VAL A 160 -0.97 26.98 10.77
CA VAL A 160 0.26 26.72 10.01
C VAL A 160 -0.10 26.19 8.64
N GLU A 161 0.57 26.68 7.59
CA GLU A 161 0.36 26.15 6.25
C GLU A 161 0.92 24.71 6.18
N PRO A 162 0.19 23.74 5.60
CA PRO A 162 0.63 22.34 5.55
C PRO A 162 2.04 22.13 5.00
N VAL A 163 2.47 22.93 4.02
CA VAL A 163 3.82 22.83 3.44
C VAL A 163 4.93 23.11 4.46
N ASP A 164 4.67 23.96 5.45
CA ASP A 164 5.66 24.33 6.48
C ASP A 164 5.85 23.20 7.51
N GLU A 165 4.93 22.23 7.56
CA GLU A 165 5.03 21.03 8.41
C GLU A 165 5.82 19.89 7.74
N CYS A 166 6.05 19.95 6.42
CA CYS A 166 6.74 18.89 5.69
C CYS A 166 8.17 18.58 6.16
N PRO A 167 8.99 19.54 6.61
CA PRO A 167 10.28 19.22 7.21
C PRO A 167 10.18 18.33 8.45
N GLN A 168 9.14 18.49 9.27
CA GLN A 168 8.92 17.61 10.43
C GLN A 168 8.38 16.25 10.00
N ALA A 169 7.42 16.22 9.07
CA ALA A 169 6.94 14.97 8.49
C ALA A 169 8.08 14.14 7.88
N GLU A 170 8.99 14.77 7.13
CA GLU A 170 10.14 14.09 6.53
C GLU A 170 11.16 13.65 7.59
N LYS A 171 11.43 14.48 8.60
CA LYS A 171 12.28 14.10 9.73
C LYS A 171 11.75 12.83 10.42
N TYR A 172 10.45 12.77 10.73
CA TYR A 172 9.88 11.59 11.38
C TYR A 172 9.78 10.40 10.43
N PHE A 173 9.58 10.62 9.13
CA PHE A 173 9.73 9.58 8.12
C PHE A 173 11.12 8.94 8.20
N ASP A 174 12.18 9.76 8.20
CA ASP A 174 13.57 9.26 8.27
C ASP A 174 13.83 8.51 9.57
N LEU A 175 13.33 9.01 10.70
CA LEU A 175 13.57 8.43 12.02
C LEU A 175 12.80 7.14 12.29
N LEU A 176 11.61 6.97 11.70
CA LEU A 176 10.71 5.85 11.99
C LEU A 176 10.64 4.80 10.88
N ILE A 177 10.87 5.20 9.63
CA ILE A 177 10.69 4.34 8.43
C ILE A 177 11.96 4.32 7.56
N GLY A 178 12.76 5.38 7.57
CA GLY A 178 13.85 5.61 6.61
C GLY A 178 14.83 4.44 6.48
N GLU A 179 15.27 3.86 7.59
CA GLU A 179 16.21 2.72 7.59
C GLU A 179 15.62 1.46 6.93
N LYS A 180 14.29 1.29 7.02
CA LYS A 180 13.54 0.14 6.51
C LYS A 180 13.02 0.32 5.09
N LEU A 181 13.03 1.55 4.55
CA LEU A 181 12.48 1.83 3.23
C LEU A 181 13.12 0.97 2.11
N SER A 182 14.43 0.71 2.21
CA SER A 182 15.13 -0.14 1.24
C SER A 182 14.69 -1.62 1.31
N GLU A 183 14.42 -2.12 2.51
CA GLU A 183 13.89 -3.48 2.76
C GLU A 183 12.50 -3.62 2.14
N TYR A 184 11.61 -2.65 2.40
CA TYR A 184 10.24 -2.64 1.86
C TYR A 184 10.18 -2.54 0.33
N ARG A 185 11.24 -2.07 -0.32
CA ARG A 185 11.35 -1.99 -1.79
C ARG A 185 11.91 -3.25 -2.43
N SER A 186 12.41 -4.18 -1.63
CA SER A 186 13.07 -5.39 -2.11
C SER A 186 12.20 -6.66 -2.00
N HIS A 187 11.01 -6.56 -1.40
CA HIS A 187 10.10 -7.65 -1.06
C HIS A 187 8.66 -7.31 -1.51
#